data_AF-A0A2D0KD69-F1
#
_entry.id   AF-A0A2D0KD69-F1
#
_cell.length_a   1.000
_cell.length_b   1.000
_cell.length_c   1.000
_cell.angle_alpha   90.00
_cell.angle_beta   90.00
_cell.angle_gamma   90.00
#
_symmetry.space_group_name_H-M   'P 1'
#
loop_
_entity.id
_entity.type
_entity.pdbx_description
1 polymer ?
#
loop_
_entity_poly.entity_id
_entity_poly.type
_entity_poly.pdbx_seq_one_letter_code
_entity_poly.pdbx_strand_id
1 'polypeptide(L)'
;MKHKTVVVIRGTPASGKSTTCNRLKEVMLAQGLTVSYLPWDTFHHFVEPRTPLTPKIIMEDTLRLLKVADDCLDAGSDLIILDGVFIYPEEIDAIHSLFTRKGVRILHYRLVAQEPTLIVRNQERAIEDRLPASRIREVAQDSLWDYNVPHETLLDSAKYSPDSIVALISQAIMQQSAPIALFTNPTTSHLWRLGTALRYPEFRRFEYVDLVWQKGQQQWQSNTFFDFTFTAQEEKALLSFLKLQPVLFKYLNAKSHAYFYLHDLAQQQGLQCHEESKWSAPIVNVPPQTTVADFLIQHSTRLKRSLKKARTHHTVTRYSTSSQTEQLWQDALYIDAKGWKTIQQSDMRSLSREDLQYLPGLLSKSNQYHLAVTYDDNGTPGAWSLMINNGAGQWYAAKWGCSYLGREKLMGINCLISHLETLYCPYTGLQLDLWGRENEFYDQLANEYIERLHLRITP
;
A
#
# COMPACT_ATOMS: atom_id res chain seq x y z
N MET A 1 -3.80 -0.31 29.11
CA MET A 1 -2.51 0.20 28.58
C MET A 1 -2.79 1.43 27.74
N LYS A 2 -2.03 2.52 27.89
CA LYS A 2 -2.11 3.67 26.95
C LYS A 2 -1.53 3.21 25.62
N HIS A 3 -2.26 3.36 24.51
CA HIS A 3 -1.75 2.98 23.18
C HIS A 3 -0.81 4.07 22.67
N LYS A 4 0.41 3.68 22.27
CA LYS A 4 1.31 4.57 21.53
C LYS A 4 0.59 5.04 20.27
N THR A 5 0.61 6.34 20.02
CA THR A 5 -0.12 6.97 18.92
C THR A 5 0.81 7.87 18.11
N VAL A 6 0.66 7.83 16.79
CA VAL A 6 1.28 8.79 15.87
C VAL A 6 0.17 9.60 15.22
N VAL A 7 0.29 10.92 15.28
CA VAL A 7 -0.62 11.85 14.62
C VAL A 7 0.15 12.49 13.47
N VAL A 8 -0.39 12.35 12.27
CA VAL A 8 0.17 12.92 11.05
C VAL A 8 -0.72 14.09 10.64
N ILE A 9 -0.16 15.29 10.67
CA ILE A 9 -0.85 16.51 10.27
C ILE A 9 -0.19 17.02 9.00
N ARG A 10 -0.87 16.81 7.86
CA ARG A 10 -0.44 17.35 6.58
C ARG A 10 -1.27 18.55 6.15
N GLY A 11 -0.72 19.38 5.26
CA GLY A 11 -1.30 20.69 4.95
C GLY A 11 -0.39 21.48 4.00
N THR A 12 -0.97 22.33 3.16
CA THR A 12 -0.20 23.29 2.36
C THR A 12 0.59 24.28 3.25
N PRO A 13 1.60 24.98 2.73
CA PRO A 13 2.17 26.10 3.45
C PRO A 13 1.10 27.14 3.78
N ALA A 14 1.17 27.75 4.97
CA ALA A 14 0.15 28.67 5.52
C ALA A 14 -1.24 28.09 5.86
N SER A 15 -1.43 26.76 5.81
CA SER A 15 -2.67 26.10 6.29
C SER A 15 -2.84 26.09 7.81
N GLY A 16 -1.81 26.46 8.58
CA GLY A 16 -1.86 26.49 10.04
C GLY A 16 -1.38 25.21 10.73
N LYS A 17 -0.71 24.29 10.00
CA LYS A 17 -0.17 23.04 10.58
C LYS A 17 0.64 23.27 11.83
N SER A 18 1.73 24.03 11.74
CA SER A 18 2.67 24.20 12.85
C SER A 18 2.01 24.91 14.04
N THR A 19 1.05 25.79 13.80
CA THR A 19 0.22 26.39 14.87
C THR A 19 -0.61 25.32 15.59
N THR A 20 -1.31 24.48 14.83
CA THR A 20 -2.11 23.37 15.35
C THR A 20 -1.24 22.35 16.08
N CYS A 21 -0.12 21.92 15.50
CA CYS A 21 0.79 20.93 16.07
C CYS A 21 1.41 21.41 17.38
N ASN A 22 1.87 22.67 17.45
CA ASN A 22 2.41 23.24 18.68
C ASN A 22 1.36 23.29 19.78
N ARG A 23 0.14 23.76 19.48
CA ARG A 23 -0.95 23.77 20.47
C ARG A 23 -1.35 22.36 20.91
N LEU A 24 -1.43 21.41 19.99
CA LEU A 24 -1.71 20.01 20.30
C LEU A 24 -0.65 19.42 21.23
N LYS A 25 0.64 19.69 20.96
CA LYS A 25 1.75 19.27 21.82
C LYS A 25 1.55 19.77 23.26
N GLU A 26 1.29 21.07 23.44
CA GLU A 26 1.07 21.64 24.78
C GLU A 26 -0.15 21.03 25.48
N VAL A 27 -1.26 20.85 24.76
CA VAL A 27 -2.48 20.23 25.33
C VAL A 27 -2.27 18.78 25.74
N MET A 28 -1.53 18.00 24.94
CA MET A 28 -1.24 16.59 25.22
C MET A 28 -0.23 16.40 26.35
N LEU A 29 0.78 17.28 26.44
CA LEU A 29 1.70 17.34 27.59
C LEU A 29 0.93 17.65 28.88
N ALA A 30 0.00 18.61 28.84
CA ALA A 30 -0.85 18.95 29.98
C ALA A 30 -1.78 17.80 30.41
N GLN A 31 -2.11 16.88 29.50
CA GLN A 31 -2.87 15.66 29.78
C GLN A 31 -1.99 14.50 30.28
N GLY A 32 -0.69 14.72 30.49
CA GLY A 32 0.24 13.75 31.05
C GLY A 32 0.68 12.66 30.05
N LEU A 33 0.74 13.00 28.76
CA LEU A 33 1.41 12.18 27.74
C LEU A 33 2.85 12.63 27.54
N THR A 34 3.75 11.70 27.24
CA THR A 34 5.07 12.03 26.69
C THR A 34 4.93 12.28 25.17
N VAL A 35 5.26 13.49 24.73
CA VAL A 35 4.99 13.95 23.35
C VAL A 35 6.29 14.32 22.64
N SER A 36 6.49 13.79 21.42
CA SER A 36 7.55 14.25 20.51
C SER A 36 6.92 14.93 19.30
N TYR A 37 7.19 16.22 19.13
CA TYR A 37 6.79 17.01 17.96
C TYR A 37 7.94 17.08 16.95
N LEU A 38 7.70 16.57 15.75
CA LEU A 38 8.69 16.43 14.69
C LEU A 38 8.20 17.15 13.43
N PRO A 39 8.53 18.45 13.26
CA PRO A 39 8.22 19.19 12.05
C PRO A 39 9.22 18.85 10.94
N TRP A 40 8.71 18.48 9.78
CA TRP A 40 9.48 18.14 8.58
C TRP A 40 10.46 19.26 8.19
N ASP A 41 10.03 20.52 8.29
CA ASP A 41 10.86 21.69 8.00
C ASP A 41 12.15 21.71 8.84
N THR A 42 12.15 21.13 10.05
CA THR A 42 13.37 21.02 10.87
C THR A 42 14.39 20.09 10.23
N PHE A 43 13.94 18.96 9.69
CA PHE A 43 14.82 17.98 9.06
C PHE A 43 15.40 18.51 7.75
N HIS A 44 14.62 19.28 7.00
CA HIS A 44 15.09 19.91 5.78
C HIS A 44 16.08 21.07 6.05
N HIS A 45 15.75 22.00 6.96
CA HIS A 45 16.54 23.22 7.13
C HIS A 45 17.71 23.09 8.10
N PHE A 46 17.60 22.27 9.15
CA PHE A 46 18.65 22.16 10.16
C PHE A 46 19.69 21.07 9.87
N VAL A 47 19.31 20.01 9.15
CA VAL A 47 20.24 18.88 8.91
C VAL A 47 21.05 19.11 7.64
N GLU A 48 20.42 19.53 6.54
CA GLU A 48 21.09 19.81 5.26
C GLU A 48 20.31 20.86 4.45
N PRO A 49 20.60 22.17 4.58
CA PRO A 49 19.94 23.18 3.77
C PRO A 49 20.27 22.99 2.29
N ARG A 50 19.34 22.39 1.54
CA ARG A 50 19.48 22.10 0.10
C ARG A 50 18.46 22.94 -0.69
N THR A 51 18.95 23.76 -1.61
CA THR A 51 18.15 24.74 -2.36
C THR A 51 17.14 24.16 -3.36
N PRO A 52 17.28 22.93 -3.90
CA PRO A 52 16.22 22.28 -4.67
C PRO A 52 15.51 21.18 -3.87
N LEU A 53 14.23 21.41 -3.54
CA LEU A 53 13.31 20.38 -3.05
C LEU A 53 12.90 19.46 -4.21
N THR A 54 13.67 18.39 -4.43
CA THR A 54 13.30 17.32 -5.38
C THR A 54 12.51 16.23 -4.67
N PRO A 55 11.70 15.41 -5.37
CA PRO A 55 11.00 14.29 -4.75
C PRO A 55 11.93 13.36 -3.96
N LYS A 56 13.14 13.14 -4.49
CA LYS A 56 14.18 12.33 -3.81
C LYS A 56 14.61 12.96 -2.49
N ILE A 57 14.89 14.27 -2.47
CA ILE A 57 15.30 14.99 -1.25
C ILE A 57 14.15 15.00 -0.25
N ILE A 58 12.93 15.24 -0.72
CA ILE A 58 11.74 15.22 0.13
C ILE A 58 11.59 13.87 0.83
N MET A 59 11.74 12.79 0.07
CA MET A 59 11.72 11.44 0.61
C MET A 59 12.87 11.19 1.60
N GLU A 60 14.11 11.61 1.27
CA GLU A 60 15.26 11.48 2.18
C GLU A 60 15.01 12.15 3.54
N ASP A 61 14.47 13.38 3.53
CA ASP A 61 14.18 14.15 4.75
C ASP A 61 12.98 13.58 5.52
N THR A 62 11.92 13.17 4.82
CA THR A 62 10.78 12.46 5.45
C THR A 62 11.26 11.22 6.18
N LEU A 63 12.17 10.47 5.57
CA LEU A 63 12.64 9.26 6.19
C LEU A 63 13.57 9.51 7.40
N ARG A 64 14.36 10.60 7.41
CA ARG A 64 15.12 11.02 8.61
C ARG A 64 14.17 11.36 9.75
N LEU A 65 13.10 12.08 9.44
CA LEU A 65 12.03 12.36 10.38
C LEU A 65 11.42 11.07 10.94
N LEU A 66 11.18 10.05 10.12
CA LEU A 66 10.65 8.77 10.58
C LEU A 66 11.62 7.98 11.45
N LYS A 67 12.92 8.04 11.17
CA LYS A 67 13.92 7.44 12.05
C LYS A 67 13.90 8.09 13.44
N VAL A 68 13.88 9.42 13.52
CA VAL A 68 13.80 10.12 14.81
C VAL A 68 12.48 9.83 15.52
N ALA A 69 11.37 9.74 14.77
CA ALA A 69 10.09 9.32 15.33
C ALA A 69 10.15 7.93 15.96
N ASP A 70 10.85 6.98 15.32
CA ASP A 70 11.04 5.64 15.83
C ASP A 70 11.88 5.63 17.11
N ASP A 71 13.01 6.35 17.10
CA ASP A 71 13.88 6.53 18.26
C ASP A 71 13.12 7.14 19.45
N CYS A 72 12.24 8.12 19.19
CA CYS A 72 11.37 8.71 20.22
C CYS A 72 10.35 7.72 20.79
N LEU A 73 9.74 6.87 19.95
CA LEU A 73 8.83 5.83 20.42
C LEU A 73 9.56 4.82 21.31
N ASP A 74 10.76 4.42 20.94
CA ASP A 74 11.58 3.47 21.72
C ASP A 74 12.09 4.11 23.03
N ALA A 75 12.34 5.43 23.03
CA ALA A 75 12.64 6.22 24.23
C ALA A 75 11.43 6.45 25.16
N GLY A 76 10.23 6.02 24.76
CA GLY A 76 9.04 6.04 25.62
C GLY A 76 8.05 7.18 25.34
N SER A 77 8.08 7.80 24.17
CA SER A 77 7.02 8.73 23.75
C SER A 77 5.69 8.00 23.58
N ASP A 78 4.65 8.48 24.27
CA ASP A 78 3.27 8.03 24.13
C ASP A 78 2.66 8.54 22.82
N LEU A 79 3.06 9.75 22.40
CA LEU A 79 2.54 10.45 21.23
C LEU A 79 3.67 11.00 20.36
N ILE A 80 3.64 10.70 19.08
CA ILE A 80 4.43 11.37 18.05
C ILE A 80 3.52 12.28 17.22
N ILE A 81 3.93 13.54 17.00
CA ILE A 81 3.24 14.47 16.11
C ILE A 81 4.16 14.75 14.91
N LEU A 82 3.76 14.30 13.73
CA LEU A 82 4.44 14.58 12.47
C LEU A 82 3.73 15.75 11.75
N ASP A 83 4.49 16.79 11.43
CA ASP A 83 4.00 17.98 10.71
C ASP A 83 4.77 18.11 9.40
N GLY A 84 4.08 18.14 8.27
CA GLY A 84 4.73 18.27 6.97
C GLY A 84 3.73 18.56 5.86
N VAL A 85 4.23 18.75 4.64
CA VAL A 85 3.35 18.78 3.47
C VAL A 85 2.91 17.36 3.11
N PHE A 86 3.81 16.37 3.20
CA PHE A 86 3.57 14.94 2.90
C PHE A 86 2.67 14.76 1.66
N ILE A 87 3.21 15.18 0.52
CA ILE A 87 2.47 15.26 -0.74
C ILE A 87 2.57 13.98 -1.54
N TYR A 88 3.68 13.24 -1.38
CA TYR A 88 3.94 12.04 -2.17
C TYR A 88 3.36 10.79 -1.49
N PRO A 89 2.68 9.89 -2.22
CA PRO A 89 2.19 8.62 -1.70
C PRO A 89 3.26 7.79 -0.97
N GLU A 90 4.50 7.84 -1.46
CA GLU A 90 5.64 7.11 -0.92
C GLU A 90 6.00 7.58 0.51
N GLU A 91 5.83 8.88 0.80
CA GLU A 91 6.00 9.42 2.16
C GLU A 91 4.97 8.83 3.12
N ILE A 92 3.71 8.80 2.68
CA ILE A 92 2.58 8.24 3.44
C ILE A 92 2.79 6.73 3.65
N ASP A 93 3.21 6.00 2.62
CA ASP A 93 3.51 4.57 2.71
C ASP A 93 4.62 4.30 3.71
N ALA A 94 5.69 5.10 3.73
CA ALA A 94 6.78 4.95 4.70
C ALA A 94 6.29 5.16 6.14
N ILE A 95 5.45 6.18 6.38
CA ILE A 95 4.82 6.44 7.68
C ILE A 95 4.01 5.21 8.13
N HIS A 96 3.07 4.75 7.30
CA HIS A 96 2.21 3.62 7.63
C HIS A 96 3.00 2.32 7.82
N SER A 97 4.00 2.08 6.97
CA SER A 97 4.85 0.89 7.05
C SER A 97 5.57 0.79 8.39
N LEU A 98 6.12 1.91 8.87
CA LEU A 98 6.85 1.94 10.14
C LEU A 98 5.93 1.68 11.34
N PHE A 99 4.87 2.46 11.47
CA PHE A 99 4.08 2.48 12.71
C PHE A 99 3.09 1.32 12.79
N THR A 100 2.53 0.85 11.66
CA THR A 100 1.65 -0.33 11.66
C THR A 100 2.42 -1.59 12.08
N ARG A 101 3.66 -1.77 11.63
CA ARG A 101 4.53 -2.89 12.04
C ARG A 101 4.81 -2.91 13.55
N LYS A 102 4.89 -1.74 14.17
CA LYS A 102 5.07 -1.60 15.63
C LYS A 102 3.76 -1.67 16.42
N GLY A 103 2.62 -1.92 15.76
CA GLY A 103 1.30 -1.92 16.40
C GLY A 103 0.91 -0.55 16.98
N VAL A 104 1.50 0.53 16.45
CA VAL A 104 1.26 1.91 16.89
C VAL A 104 0.04 2.44 16.14
N ARG A 105 -0.87 3.08 16.87
CA ARG A 105 -2.08 3.67 16.28
C ARG A 105 -1.70 4.90 15.46
N ILE A 106 -2.24 5.03 14.26
CA ILE A 106 -1.98 6.18 13.38
C ILE A 106 -3.27 6.98 13.19
N LEU A 107 -3.20 8.31 13.35
CA LEU A 107 -4.28 9.25 13.07
C LEU A 107 -3.82 10.24 12.00
N HIS A 108 -4.50 10.25 10.85
CA HIS A 108 -4.17 11.14 9.73
C HIS A 108 -5.14 12.31 9.64
N TYR A 109 -4.60 13.52 9.53
CA TYR A 109 -5.35 14.75 9.34
C TYR A 109 -4.76 15.58 8.20
N ARG A 110 -5.63 16.13 7.36
CA ARG A 110 -5.27 17.15 6.37
C ARG A 110 -5.93 18.47 6.68
N LEU A 111 -5.11 19.50 6.91
CA LEU A 111 -5.57 20.88 7.01
C LEU A 111 -5.75 21.47 5.62
N VAL A 112 -6.99 21.80 5.28
CA VAL A 112 -7.34 22.40 3.99
C VAL A 112 -7.72 23.87 4.15
N ALA A 113 -7.36 24.68 3.17
CA ALA A 113 -7.85 26.04 2.95
C ALA A 113 -7.65 26.41 1.48
N GLN A 114 -8.52 27.28 0.97
CA GLN A 114 -8.45 27.75 -0.42
C GLN A 114 -7.18 28.59 -0.65
N GLU A 115 -6.58 28.49 -1.85
CA GLU A 115 -5.35 29.22 -2.19
C GLU A 115 -5.38 30.72 -1.83
N PRO A 116 -6.45 31.49 -2.14
CA PRO A 116 -6.50 32.90 -1.77
C PRO A 116 -6.37 33.12 -0.26
N THR A 117 -6.95 32.22 0.54
CA THR A 117 -6.86 32.27 2.01
C THR A 117 -5.43 31.99 2.48
N LEU A 118 -4.74 31.03 1.86
CA LEU A 118 -3.35 30.70 2.17
C LEU A 118 -2.40 31.87 1.86
N ILE A 119 -2.60 32.54 0.73
CA ILE A 119 -1.80 33.70 0.32
C ILE A 119 -1.97 34.85 1.32
N VAL A 120 -3.22 35.15 1.72
CA VAL A 120 -3.49 36.19 2.73
C VAL A 120 -2.83 35.85 4.07
N ARG A 121 -3.01 34.62 4.56
CA ARG A 121 -2.37 34.16 5.81
C ARG A 121 -0.85 34.24 5.76
N ASN A 122 -0.25 33.96 4.60
CA ASN A 122 1.19 34.08 4.43
C ASN A 122 1.67 35.54 4.49
N GLN A 123 0.84 36.51 4.09
CA GLN A 123 1.16 37.93 4.24
C GLN A 123 1.10 38.39 5.70
N GLU A 124 0.28 37.75 6.54
CA GLU A 124 0.16 38.03 7.97
C GLU A 124 1.36 37.50 8.79
N ARG A 125 2.19 36.61 8.21
CA ARG A 125 3.41 36.10 8.86
C ARG A 125 4.49 37.17 8.99
N ALA A 126 5.39 36.96 9.95
CA ALA A 126 6.64 37.70 10.06
C ALA A 126 7.37 37.65 8.72
N ILE A 127 8.00 38.77 8.32
CA ILE A 127 8.60 38.95 6.99
C ILE A 127 9.58 37.82 6.66
N GLU A 128 10.35 37.36 7.64
CA GLU A 128 11.32 36.27 7.53
C GLU A 128 10.70 34.89 7.28
N ASP A 129 9.45 34.68 7.71
CA ASP A 129 8.71 33.42 7.55
C ASP A 129 7.79 33.41 6.31
N ARG A 130 7.79 34.50 5.53
CA ARG A 130 6.96 34.62 4.33
C ARG A 130 7.55 33.79 3.21
N LEU A 131 6.78 32.85 2.72
CA LEU A 131 7.13 32.10 1.51
C LEU A 131 6.75 32.90 0.27
N PRO A 132 7.49 32.76 -0.85
CA PRO A 132 7.03 33.27 -2.14
C PRO A 132 5.65 32.71 -2.48
N ALA A 133 4.74 33.55 -2.97
CA ALA A 133 3.40 33.10 -3.36
C ALA A 133 3.43 31.95 -4.39
N SER A 134 4.47 31.89 -5.24
CA SER A 134 4.71 30.79 -6.17
C SER A 134 4.84 29.44 -5.48
N ARG A 135 5.45 29.36 -4.28
CA ARG A 135 5.58 28.10 -3.52
C ARG A 135 4.29 27.65 -2.87
N ILE A 136 3.44 28.59 -2.45
CA ILE A 136 2.09 28.25 -1.97
C ILE A 136 1.26 27.67 -3.13
N ARG A 137 1.32 28.32 -4.30
CA ARG A 137 0.61 27.87 -5.51
C ARG A 137 1.07 26.52 -5.99
N GLU A 138 2.38 26.28 -6.03
CA GLU A 138 2.96 25.01 -6.44
C GLU A 138 2.34 23.84 -5.69
N VAL A 139 2.26 23.91 -4.36
CA VAL A 139 1.65 22.84 -3.56
C VAL A 139 0.13 22.83 -3.68
N ALA A 140 -0.52 24.00 -3.61
CA ALA A 140 -1.99 24.08 -3.62
C ALA A 140 -2.62 23.63 -4.96
N GLN A 141 -1.86 23.72 -6.05
CA GLN A 141 -2.29 23.33 -7.39
C GLN A 141 -1.69 21.99 -7.84
N ASP A 142 -0.86 21.36 -7.01
CA ASP A 142 -0.29 20.05 -7.33
C ASP A 142 -1.39 18.99 -7.38
N SER A 143 -1.41 18.20 -8.44
CA SER A 143 -2.36 17.11 -8.64
C SER A 143 -2.34 16.04 -7.54
N LEU A 144 -1.25 15.95 -6.77
CA LEU A 144 -1.07 15.04 -5.64
C LEU A 144 -1.56 15.61 -4.32
N TRP A 145 -1.76 16.93 -4.20
CA TRP A 145 -2.21 17.53 -2.94
C TRP A 145 -3.61 17.02 -2.52
N ASP A 146 -4.51 16.91 -3.50
CA ASP A 146 -5.87 16.40 -3.30
C ASP A 146 -5.97 14.87 -3.24
N TYR A 147 -4.84 14.16 -3.35
CA TYR A 147 -4.78 12.71 -3.25
C TYR A 147 -5.39 12.20 -1.94
N ASN A 148 -6.25 11.18 -2.04
CA ASN A 148 -7.01 10.65 -0.93
C ASN A 148 -6.17 9.65 -0.13
N VAL A 149 -5.81 10.01 1.11
CA VAL A 149 -5.12 9.09 2.02
C VAL A 149 -6.17 8.29 2.80
N PRO A 150 -6.10 6.94 2.84
CA PRO A 150 -7.06 6.13 3.57
C PRO A 150 -7.16 6.55 5.05
N HIS A 151 -8.39 6.66 5.56
CA HIS A 151 -8.68 7.04 6.95
C HIS A 151 -8.21 8.46 7.35
N GLU A 152 -7.89 9.31 6.38
CA GLU A 152 -7.57 10.72 6.62
C GLU A 152 -8.82 11.54 6.94
N THR A 153 -8.73 12.36 7.98
CA THR A 153 -9.78 13.32 8.34
C THR A 153 -9.45 14.71 7.78
N LEU A 154 -10.37 15.27 7.01
CA LEU A 154 -10.25 16.61 6.44
C LEU A 154 -10.71 17.66 7.45
N LEU A 155 -9.85 18.63 7.73
CA LEU A 155 -10.14 19.74 8.63
C LEU A 155 -9.96 21.06 7.89
N ASP A 156 -11.07 21.74 7.64
CA ASP A 156 -11.07 23.05 6.99
C ASP A 156 -10.57 24.12 7.94
N SER A 157 -9.28 24.45 7.81
CA SER A 157 -8.60 25.43 8.65
C SER A 157 -9.11 26.85 8.43
N ALA A 158 -9.89 27.13 7.38
CA ALA A 158 -10.57 28.42 7.20
C ALA A 158 -11.88 28.51 7.99
N LYS A 159 -12.51 27.36 8.31
CA LYS A 159 -13.76 27.29 9.08
C LYS A 159 -13.53 27.03 10.56
N TYR A 160 -12.58 26.18 10.90
CA TYR A 160 -12.28 25.82 12.28
C TYR A 160 -11.12 26.64 12.82
N SER A 161 -11.28 27.13 14.06
CA SER A 161 -10.15 27.71 14.77
C SER A 161 -9.12 26.63 15.11
N PRO A 162 -7.83 27.00 15.32
CA PRO A 162 -6.82 26.04 15.76
C PRO A 162 -7.23 25.30 17.03
N ASP A 163 -7.91 25.96 17.98
CA ASP A 163 -8.35 25.32 19.23
C ASP A 163 -9.44 24.28 19.00
N SER A 164 -10.39 24.54 18.09
CA SER A 164 -11.40 23.56 17.72
C SER A 164 -10.78 22.34 17.03
N ILE A 165 -9.81 22.56 16.14
CA ILE A 165 -9.05 21.48 15.49
C ILE A 165 -8.30 20.65 16.54
N VAL A 166 -7.57 21.31 17.43
CA VAL A 166 -6.82 20.64 18.50
C VAL A 166 -7.74 19.83 19.40
N ALA A 167 -8.92 20.36 19.77
CA ALA A 167 -9.89 19.64 20.58
C ALA A 167 -10.38 18.34 19.90
N LEU A 168 -10.67 18.39 18.59
CA LEU A 168 -11.08 17.21 17.81
C LEU A 168 -9.98 16.14 17.76
N ILE A 169 -8.75 16.55 17.48
CA ILE A 169 -7.61 15.63 17.43
C ILE A 169 -7.32 15.04 18.82
N SER A 170 -7.35 15.88 19.86
CA SER A 170 -7.17 15.48 21.26
C SER A 170 -8.20 14.43 21.68
N GLN A 171 -9.47 14.65 21.34
CA GLN A 171 -10.53 13.70 21.61
C GLN A 171 -10.28 12.36 20.92
N ALA A 172 -9.83 12.36 19.65
CA ALA A 172 -9.53 11.14 18.93
C ALA A 172 -8.34 10.37 19.54
N ILE A 173 -7.28 11.07 19.96
CA ILE A 173 -6.12 10.46 20.66
C ILE A 173 -6.60 9.78 21.95
N MET A 174 -7.42 10.48 22.73
CA MET A 174 -7.90 10.00 24.04
C MET A 174 -9.00 8.94 23.96
N GLN A 175 -9.78 8.92 22.87
CA GLN A 175 -10.71 7.84 22.59
C GLN A 175 -9.93 6.55 22.37
N GLN A 176 -10.12 5.58 23.26
CA GLN A 176 -9.72 4.20 23.03
C GLN A 176 -10.57 3.66 21.89
N SER A 177 -10.06 3.74 20.66
CA SER A 177 -10.62 2.94 19.57
C SER A 177 -10.51 1.47 19.95
N ALA A 178 -11.56 0.71 19.64
CA ALA A 178 -11.59 -0.74 19.57
C ALA A 178 -10.27 -1.29 18.96
N PRO A 179 -9.85 -2.51 19.33
CA PRO A 179 -8.62 -3.12 18.83
C PRO A 179 -8.52 -2.89 17.32
N ILE A 180 -7.40 -2.28 16.90
CA ILE A 180 -7.04 -2.13 15.49
C ILE A 180 -7.27 -3.51 14.87
N ALA A 181 -8.17 -3.56 13.88
CA ALA A 181 -8.59 -4.81 13.25
C ALA A 181 -7.35 -5.64 12.92
N LEU A 182 -7.36 -6.84 13.50
CA LEU A 182 -6.34 -7.87 13.30
C LEU A 182 -6.24 -8.19 11.80
N PHE A 183 -5.02 -8.54 11.37
CA PHE A 183 -4.66 -9.07 10.05
C PHE A 183 -4.58 -8.03 8.90
N THR A 184 -3.36 -7.63 8.54
CA THR A 184 -3.09 -6.77 7.38
C THR A 184 -3.03 -7.61 6.11
N ASN A 185 -4.14 -7.62 5.35
CA ASN A 185 -4.31 -8.40 4.13
C ASN A 185 -4.91 -7.52 3.02
N PRO A 186 -4.26 -7.39 1.85
CA PRO A 186 -4.77 -6.52 0.79
C PRO A 186 -6.13 -6.99 0.23
N THR A 187 -6.44 -8.28 0.33
CA THR A 187 -7.66 -8.91 -0.23
C THR A 187 -8.88 -8.81 0.69
N THR A 188 -8.72 -8.29 1.91
CA THR A 188 -9.84 -7.92 2.79
C THR A 188 -10.24 -6.45 2.63
N SER A 189 -9.44 -5.65 1.90
CA SER A 189 -9.67 -4.22 1.70
C SER A 189 -10.99 -3.93 0.99
N HIS A 190 -11.60 -2.78 1.30
CA HIS A 190 -12.81 -2.33 0.64
C HIS A 190 -12.65 -2.25 -0.90
N LEU A 191 -11.49 -1.79 -1.39
CA LEU A 191 -11.21 -1.65 -2.83
C LEU A 191 -11.18 -3.00 -3.55
N TRP A 192 -10.55 -4.01 -2.95
CA TRP A 192 -10.57 -5.38 -3.46
C TRP A 192 -12.00 -5.94 -3.54
N ARG A 193 -12.81 -5.64 -2.54
CA ARG A 193 -14.19 -6.13 -2.43
C ARG A 193 -15.16 -5.43 -3.38
N LEU A 194 -14.91 -4.15 -3.71
CA LEU A 194 -15.58 -3.49 -4.84
C LEU A 194 -15.25 -4.22 -6.15
N GLY A 195 -13.99 -4.60 -6.37
CA GLY A 195 -13.57 -5.34 -7.56
C GLY A 195 -14.25 -6.70 -7.66
N THR A 196 -14.45 -7.37 -6.51
CA THR A 196 -15.21 -8.63 -6.41
C THR A 196 -16.63 -8.47 -6.91
N ALA A 197 -17.34 -7.41 -6.49
CA ALA A 197 -18.71 -7.15 -6.89
C ALA A 197 -18.85 -6.76 -8.38
N LEU A 198 -17.84 -6.12 -8.96
CA LEU A 198 -17.81 -5.81 -10.40
C LEU A 198 -17.54 -7.06 -11.25
N ARG A 199 -16.67 -7.96 -10.76
CA ARG A 199 -16.21 -9.12 -11.51
C ARG A 199 -17.18 -10.29 -11.44
N TYR A 200 -17.78 -10.53 -10.29
CA TYR A 200 -18.58 -11.73 -10.03
C TYR A 200 -20.06 -11.38 -9.86
N PRO A 201 -20.95 -11.88 -10.73
CA PRO A 201 -22.40 -11.63 -10.61
C PRO A 201 -23.02 -12.37 -9.41
N GLU A 202 -22.41 -13.48 -8.99
CA GLU A 202 -22.88 -14.33 -7.91
C GLU A 202 -21.77 -14.47 -6.87
N PHE A 203 -21.97 -13.83 -5.71
CA PHE A 203 -21.05 -13.88 -4.59
C PHE A 203 -21.80 -13.86 -3.26
N ARG A 204 -21.16 -14.37 -2.22
CA ARG A 204 -21.62 -14.31 -0.83
C ARG A 204 -20.62 -13.51 -0.01
N ARG A 205 -21.12 -12.50 0.68
CA ARG A 205 -20.32 -11.53 1.43
C ARG A 205 -20.43 -11.78 2.94
N PHE A 206 -19.28 -11.96 3.58
CA PHE A 206 -19.07 -11.90 5.03
C PHE A 206 -18.35 -10.59 5.38
N GLU A 207 -17.95 -10.36 6.61
CA GLU A 207 -17.36 -9.11 7.09
C GLU A 207 -15.96 -8.96 6.54
N TYR A 208 -15.17 -10.03 6.57
CA TYR A 208 -13.78 -10.05 6.10
C TYR A 208 -13.54 -10.96 4.90
N VAL A 209 -14.55 -11.73 4.46
CA VAL A 209 -14.39 -12.75 3.41
C VAL A 209 -15.46 -12.60 2.34
N ASP A 210 -15.07 -12.66 1.07
CA ASP A 210 -16.01 -12.81 -0.04
C ASP A 210 -15.83 -14.22 -0.67
N LEU A 211 -16.92 -14.98 -0.76
CA LEU A 211 -16.99 -16.22 -1.54
C LEU A 211 -17.65 -15.94 -2.88
N VAL A 212 -17.13 -16.50 -3.97
CA VAL A 212 -17.58 -16.22 -5.33
C VAL A 212 -17.90 -17.51 -6.07
N TRP A 213 -18.93 -17.48 -6.90
CA TRP A 213 -19.29 -18.61 -7.75
C TRP A 213 -18.44 -18.63 -9.03
N GLN A 214 -17.77 -19.75 -9.30
CA GLN A 214 -17.04 -19.97 -10.55
C GLN A 214 -17.87 -20.79 -11.53
N LYS A 215 -18.57 -20.13 -12.46
CA LYS A 215 -19.42 -20.80 -13.47
C LYS A 215 -18.66 -21.86 -14.27
N GLY A 216 -17.41 -21.60 -14.65
CA GLY A 216 -16.61 -22.55 -15.43
C GLY A 216 -16.21 -23.83 -14.66
N GLN A 217 -16.12 -23.74 -13.33
CA GLN A 217 -15.71 -24.86 -12.47
C GLN A 217 -16.87 -25.43 -11.64
N GLN A 218 -18.06 -24.82 -11.72
CA GLN A 218 -19.25 -25.18 -10.94
C GLN A 218 -18.96 -25.32 -9.45
N GLN A 219 -18.20 -24.38 -8.89
CA GLN A 219 -17.81 -24.41 -7.48
C GLN A 219 -17.78 -23.01 -6.86
N TRP A 220 -17.98 -22.96 -5.55
CA TRP A 220 -17.70 -21.77 -4.74
C TRP A 220 -16.22 -21.73 -4.38
N GLN A 221 -15.63 -20.55 -4.44
CA GLN A 221 -14.26 -20.34 -3.98
C GLN A 221 -14.13 -19.04 -3.20
N SER A 222 -13.14 -18.94 -2.32
CA SER A 222 -12.80 -17.66 -1.71
C SER A 222 -12.18 -16.73 -2.75
N ASN A 223 -12.58 -15.46 -2.72
CA ASN A 223 -11.88 -14.36 -3.39
C ASN A 223 -11.10 -13.50 -2.37
N THR A 224 -11.03 -13.95 -1.12
CA THR A 224 -10.13 -13.46 -0.08
C THR A 224 -9.06 -14.52 0.15
N PHE A 225 -7.80 -14.10 0.21
CA PHE A 225 -6.62 -14.95 0.21
C PHE A 225 -5.80 -14.77 1.50
N PHE A 226 -4.76 -15.57 1.69
CA PHE A 226 -3.78 -15.47 2.78
C PHE A 226 -4.32 -15.77 4.19
N ASP A 227 -4.65 -14.74 4.96
CA ASP A 227 -5.15 -14.85 6.34
C ASP A 227 -6.36 -13.94 6.54
N PHE A 228 -7.33 -14.42 7.29
CA PHE A 228 -8.61 -13.76 7.55
C PHE A 228 -9.32 -14.43 8.73
N THR A 229 -10.45 -13.85 9.13
CA THR A 229 -11.29 -14.38 10.21
C THR A 229 -12.76 -14.28 9.84
N PHE A 230 -13.59 -15.04 10.55
CA PHE A 230 -15.05 -14.88 10.57
C PHE A 230 -15.48 -14.37 11.94
N THR A 231 -16.58 -13.63 12.01
CA THR A 231 -17.20 -13.35 13.30
C THR A 231 -18.03 -14.54 13.78
N ALA A 232 -18.32 -14.60 15.08
CA ALA A 232 -19.14 -15.67 15.69
C ALA A 232 -20.51 -15.88 15.00
N GLN A 233 -21.11 -14.81 14.47
CA GLN A 233 -22.37 -14.90 13.73
C GLN A 233 -22.16 -15.53 12.34
N GLU A 234 -21.04 -15.22 11.70
CA GLU A 234 -20.71 -15.69 10.36
C GLU A 234 -20.31 -17.15 10.33
N GLU A 235 -19.72 -17.67 11.40
CA GLU A 235 -19.38 -19.09 11.50
C GLU A 235 -20.63 -19.96 11.27
N LYS A 236 -21.76 -19.59 11.88
CA LYS A 236 -23.04 -20.29 11.71
C LYS A 236 -23.54 -20.23 10.26
N ALA A 237 -23.36 -19.07 9.62
CA ALA A 237 -23.77 -18.85 8.24
C ALA A 237 -22.86 -19.59 7.24
N LEU A 238 -21.56 -19.64 7.51
CA LEU A 238 -20.55 -20.38 6.78
C LEU A 238 -20.78 -21.88 6.93
N LEU A 239 -20.96 -22.37 8.15
CA LEU A 239 -21.22 -23.78 8.42
C LEU A 239 -22.47 -24.29 7.70
N SER A 240 -23.56 -23.53 7.80
CA SER A 240 -24.79 -23.83 7.05
C SER A 240 -24.56 -23.91 5.54
N PHE A 241 -23.61 -23.13 5.04
CA PHE A 241 -23.23 -23.14 3.63
C PHE A 241 -22.40 -24.36 3.25
N LEU A 242 -21.36 -24.66 4.04
CA LEU A 242 -20.42 -25.76 3.82
C LEU A 242 -21.10 -27.14 3.88
N LYS A 243 -22.19 -27.27 4.65
CA LYS A 243 -23.04 -28.47 4.68
C LYS A 243 -23.86 -28.69 3.40
N LEU A 244 -24.00 -27.67 2.55
CA LEU A 244 -24.80 -27.73 1.33
C LEU A 244 -23.95 -27.71 0.06
N GLN A 245 -22.79 -27.06 0.12
CA GLN A 245 -21.99 -26.73 -1.06
C GLN A 245 -20.49 -26.87 -0.75
N PRO A 246 -19.70 -27.47 -1.66
CA PRO A 246 -18.25 -27.46 -1.54
C PRO A 246 -17.69 -26.05 -1.73
N VAL A 247 -16.70 -25.67 -0.93
CA VAL A 247 -16.02 -24.38 -1.04
C VAL A 247 -14.50 -24.59 -1.11
N LEU A 248 -13.87 -23.96 -2.10
CA LEU A 248 -12.42 -23.91 -2.25
C LEU A 248 -11.84 -22.60 -1.70
N PHE A 249 -11.13 -22.67 -0.59
CA PHE A 249 -10.37 -21.54 -0.05
C PHE A 249 -9.00 -21.48 -0.70
N LYS A 250 -8.73 -20.39 -1.43
CA LYS A 250 -7.52 -20.25 -2.25
C LYS A 250 -6.45 -19.43 -1.54
N TYR A 251 -5.20 -19.71 -1.92
CA TYR A 251 -4.01 -18.99 -1.47
C TYR A 251 -3.90 -18.81 0.06
N LEU A 252 -4.34 -19.78 0.86
CA LEU A 252 -4.20 -19.72 2.31
C LEU A 252 -2.73 -19.89 2.69
N ASN A 253 -2.25 -19.10 3.65
CA ASN A 253 -0.94 -19.37 4.25
C ASN A 253 -1.07 -20.58 5.20
N ALA A 254 -0.19 -21.58 5.08
CA ALA A 254 -0.35 -22.86 5.80
C ALA A 254 -0.26 -22.76 7.33
N LYS A 255 0.26 -21.65 7.86
CA LYS A 255 0.37 -21.38 9.30
C LYS A 255 -0.50 -20.19 9.73
N SER A 256 -1.53 -19.86 8.97
CA SER A 256 -2.43 -18.74 9.26
C SER A 256 -3.53 -19.10 10.24
N HIS A 257 -4.10 -18.07 10.87
CA HIS A 257 -5.31 -18.23 11.67
C HIS A 257 -6.44 -18.83 10.83
N ALA A 258 -6.67 -18.30 9.62
CA ALA A 258 -7.69 -18.80 8.71
C ALA A 258 -7.57 -20.30 8.42
N TYR A 259 -6.35 -20.82 8.18
CA TYR A 259 -6.14 -22.23 7.89
C TYR A 259 -6.53 -23.11 9.10
N PHE A 260 -5.99 -22.81 10.28
CA PHE A 260 -6.28 -23.59 11.48
C PHE A 260 -7.76 -23.54 11.84
N TYR A 261 -8.36 -22.36 11.74
CA TYR A 261 -9.78 -22.15 11.96
C TYR A 261 -10.66 -23.02 11.04
N LEU A 262 -10.41 -22.96 9.72
CA LEU A 262 -11.20 -23.71 8.74
C LEU A 262 -11.04 -25.23 8.91
N HIS A 263 -9.83 -25.68 9.24
CA HIS A 263 -9.55 -27.09 9.51
C HIS A 263 -10.27 -27.57 10.78
N ASP A 264 -10.18 -26.82 11.87
CA ASP A 264 -10.87 -27.13 13.14
C ASP A 264 -12.39 -27.12 12.97
N LEU A 265 -12.94 -26.11 12.29
CA LEU A 265 -14.37 -26.02 11.98
C LEU A 265 -14.85 -27.25 11.19
N ALA A 266 -14.10 -27.67 10.16
CA ALA A 266 -14.46 -28.84 9.37
C ALA A 266 -14.42 -30.12 10.21
N GLN A 267 -13.35 -30.31 10.99
CA GLN A 267 -13.18 -31.47 11.86
C GLN A 267 -14.28 -31.59 12.92
N GLN A 268 -14.60 -30.49 13.62
CA GLN A 268 -15.65 -30.47 14.64
C GLN A 268 -17.04 -30.78 14.09
N GLN A 269 -17.27 -30.48 12.82
CA GLN A 269 -18.58 -30.60 12.17
C GLN A 269 -18.69 -31.83 11.26
N GLY A 270 -17.67 -32.69 11.24
CA GLY A 270 -17.64 -33.91 10.42
C GLY A 270 -17.60 -33.65 8.92
N LEU A 271 -17.18 -32.46 8.49
CA LEU A 271 -17.00 -32.10 7.09
C LEU A 271 -15.68 -32.68 6.57
N GLN A 272 -15.63 -33.01 5.28
CA GLN A 272 -14.37 -33.40 4.65
C GLN A 272 -13.54 -32.15 4.37
N CYS A 273 -12.25 -32.21 4.72
CA CYS A 273 -11.29 -31.13 4.53
C CYS A 273 -10.05 -31.67 3.84
N HIS A 274 -9.71 -31.14 2.67
CA HIS A 274 -8.55 -31.60 1.91
C HIS A 274 -7.74 -30.46 1.30
N GLU A 275 -6.42 -30.62 1.35
CA GLU A 275 -5.48 -29.74 0.67
C GLU A 275 -5.39 -30.15 -0.81
N GLU A 276 -5.89 -29.31 -1.72
CA GLU A 276 -5.86 -29.61 -3.17
C GLU A 276 -4.48 -29.41 -3.77
N SER A 277 -3.74 -28.46 -3.22
CA SER A 277 -2.39 -28.13 -3.65
C SER A 277 -1.67 -27.36 -2.56
N LYS A 278 -0.36 -27.56 -2.47
CA LYS A 278 0.52 -26.86 -1.56
C LYS A 278 1.81 -26.48 -2.29
N TRP A 279 2.32 -25.27 -2.07
CA TRP A 279 3.56 -24.79 -2.68
C TRP A 279 4.26 -23.79 -1.77
N SER A 280 5.55 -23.56 -2.02
CA SER A 280 6.32 -22.50 -1.36
C SER A 280 6.22 -21.24 -2.21
N ALA A 281 5.54 -20.22 -1.71
CA ALA A 281 5.41 -18.94 -2.40
C ALA A 281 6.64 -18.07 -2.07
N PRO A 282 7.32 -17.52 -3.09
CA PRO A 282 8.55 -16.77 -2.89
C PRO A 282 8.31 -15.42 -2.22
N ILE A 283 9.20 -15.04 -1.31
CA ILE A 283 9.23 -13.76 -0.61
C ILE A 283 10.58 -13.09 -0.89
N VAL A 284 10.53 -11.77 -1.11
CA VAL A 284 11.71 -10.93 -1.30
C VAL A 284 11.76 -9.91 -0.18
N ASN A 285 12.76 -10.04 0.68
CA ASN A 285 13.06 -9.10 1.76
C ASN A 285 14.36 -8.37 1.46
N VAL A 286 14.27 -7.16 0.92
CA VAL A 286 15.43 -6.29 0.74
C VAL A 286 15.63 -5.49 2.03
N PRO A 287 16.78 -5.59 2.71
CA PRO A 287 17.00 -4.87 3.96
C PRO A 287 17.07 -3.34 3.75
N PRO A 288 16.97 -2.54 4.82
CA PRO A 288 17.30 -1.12 4.79
C PRO A 288 18.75 -0.86 4.33
N GLN A 289 19.03 0.38 3.90
CA GLN A 289 20.38 0.88 3.59
C GLN A 289 21.14 0.11 2.49
N THR A 290 20.44 -0.40 1.48
CA THR A 290 21.02 -1.02 0.28
C THR A 290 20.29 -0.55 -0.99
N THR A 291 20.76 -0.95 -2.16
CA THR A 291 19.98 -0.87 -3.40
C THR A 291 19.29 -2.21 -3.66
N VAL A 292 18.09 -2.15 -4.26
CA VAL A 292 17.35 -3.36 -4.65
C VAL A 292 18.15 -4.18 -5.67
N ALA A 293 18.67 -3.54 -6.71
CA ALA A 293 19.40 -4.23 -7.76
C ALA A 293 20.67 -4.92 -7.24
N ASP A 294 21.48 -4.25 -6.42
CA ASP A 294 22.72 -4.85 -5.91
C ASP A 294 22.43 -6.02 -4.98
N PHE A 295 21.44 -5.88 -4.11
CA PHE A 295 21.00 -6.95 -3.22
C PHE A 295 20.55 -8.18 -4.01
N LEU A 296 19.62 -8.02 -4.96
CA LEU A 296 19.10 -9.15 -5.74
C LEU A 296 20.16 -9.81 -6.63
N ILE A 297 21.08 -9.01 -7.19
CA ILE A 297 22.19 -9.52 -8.02
C ILE A 297 23.18 -10.36 -7.22
N GLN A 298 23.42 -10.03 -5.95
CA GLN A 298 24.25 -10.84 -5.06
C GLN A 298 23.61 -12.21 -4.77
N HIS A 299 22.27 -12.26 -4.70
CA HIS A 299 21.53 -13.50 -4.45
C HIS A 299 21.34 -14.39 -5.69
N SER A 300 21.42 -13.85 -6.91
CA SER A 300 21.20 -14.63 -8.13
C SER A 300 22.13 -14.26 -9.28
N THR A 301 23.06 -15.17 -9.59
CA THR A 301 23.96 -15.04 -10.75
C THR A 301 23.19 -15.04 -12.07
N ARG A 302 22.07 -15.77 -12.15
CA ARG A 302 21.20 -15.78 -13.34
C ARG A 302 20.51 -14.44 -13.52
N LEU A 303 19.98 -13.86 -12.44
CA LEU A 303 19.41 -12.51 -12.45
C LEU A 303 20.46 -11.48 -12.90
N LYS A 304 21.70 -11.55 -12.38
CA LYS A 304 22.81 -10.69 -12.80
C LYS A 304 23.02 -10.68 -14.31
N ARG A 305 23.04 -11.86 -14.94
CA ARG A 305 23.19 -12.01 -16.39
C ARG A 305 21.99 -11.42 -17.14
N SER A 306 20.78 -11.71 -16.68
CA SER A 306 19.56 -11.19 -17.28
C SER A 306 19.47 -9.67 -17.20
N LEU A 307 19.81 -9.07 -16.06
CA LEU A 307 19.85 -7.61 -15.89
C LEU A 307 20.91 -6.95 -16.73
N LYS A 308 22.11 -7.55 -16.84
CA LYS A 308 23.16 -7.05 -17.73
C LYS A 308 22.69 -7.00 -19.18
N LYS A 309 21.96 -8.03 -19.63
CA LYS A 309 21.38 -8.07 -20.98
C LYS A 309 20.21 -7.09 -21.13
N ALA A 310 19.34 -6.98 -20.13
CA ALA A 310 18.20 -6.07 -20.18
C ALA A 310 18.63 -4.59 -20.24
N ARG A 311 19.75 -4.24 -19.61
CA ARG A 311 20.37 -2.91 -19.66
C ARG A 311 20.93 -2.50 -21.03
N THR A 312 21.09 -3.42 -21.98
CA THR A 312 21.48 -3.06 -23.36
C THR A 312 20.31 -2.54 -24.18
N HIS A 313 19.08 -2.70 -23.70
CA HIS A 313 17.89 -2.13 -24.31
C HIS A 313 17.55 -0.83 -23.60
N HIS A 314 17.41 0.24 -24.36
CA HIS A 314 16.91 1.50 -23.83
C HIS A 314 15.39 1.38 -23.65
N THR A 315 14.93 1.60 -22.43
CA THR A 315 13.54 1.45 -22.01
C THR A 315 13.22 2.48 -20.94
N VAL A 316 11.97 2.92 -20.87
CA VAL A 316 11.49 3.89 -19.87
C VAL A 316 10.32 3.28 -19.12
N THR A 317 10.38 3.28 -17.78
CA THR A 317 9.27 2.83 -16.92
C THR A 317 8.51 4.04 -16.38
N ARG A 318 7.18 3.99 -16.47
CA ARG A 318 6.25 4.97 -15.89
C ARG A 318 5.40 4.31 -14.82
N TYR A 319 4.92 5.12 -13.87
CA TYR A 319 4.23 4.65 -12.68
C TYR A 319 2.87 5.35 -12.49
N SER A 320 1.92 4.68 -11.82
CA SER A 320 0.57 5.20 -11.55
C SER A 320 0.50 6.27 -10.46
N THR A 321 1.59 6.96 -10.17
CA THR A 321 1.70 8.04 -9.18
C THR A 321 1.31 9.41 -9.74
N SER A 322 0.70 9.48 -10.92
CA SER A 322 0.28 10.73 -11.56
C SER A 322 -1.03 10.58 -12.33
N SER A 323 -1.59 11.68 -12.83
CA SER A 323 -2.87 11.83 -13.58
C SER A 323 -3.06 10.91 -14.81
N GLN A 324 -2.16 9.96 -15.04
CA GLN A 324 -2.11 9.05 -16.18
C GLN A 324 -2.51 7.60 -15.84
N THR A 325 -2.98 7.30 -14.62
CA THR A 325 -3.33 5.91 -14.21
C THR A 325 -4.27 5.20 -15.18
N GLU A 326 -5.26 5.91 -15.74
CA GLU A 326 -6.17 5.34 -16.74
C GLU A 326 -5.45 4.91 -18.01
N GLN A 327 -4.57 5.76 -18.54
CA GLN A 327 -3.77 5.45 -19.73
C GLN A 327 -2.81 4.30 -19.46
N LEU A 328 -2.09 4.31 -18.33
CA LEU A 328 -1.20 3.23 -17.94
C LEU A 328 -1.96 1.91 -17.79
N TRP A 329 -3.18 1.93 -17.26
CA TRP A 329 -4.00 0.75 -17.17
C TRP A 329 -4.44 0.23 -18.54
N GLN A 330 -4.84 1.13 -19.46
CA GLN A 330 -5.13 0.75 -20.84
C GLN A 330 -3.91 0.12 -21.53
N ASP A 331 -2.71 0.68 -21.31
CA ASP A 331 -1.46 0.14 -21.84
C ASP A 331 -1.15 -1.24 -21.24
N ALA A 332 -1.38 -1.45 -19.95
CA ALA A 332 -1.23 -2.76 -19.30
C ALA A 332 -2.19 -3.81 -19.89
N LEU A 333 -3.47 -3.44 -20.11
CA LEU A 333 -4.44 -4.32 -20.78
C LEU A 333 -4.03 -4.64 -22.22
N TYR A 334 -3.49 -3.66 -22.95
CA TYR A 334 -2.97 -3.84 -24.30
C TYR A 334 -1.78 -4.81 -24.33
N ILE A 335 -0.83 -4.65 -23.40
CA ILE A 335 0.34 -5.54 -23.28
C ILE A 335 -0.12 -6.96 -22.99
N ASP A 336 -1.05 -7.14 -22.05
CA ASP A 336 -1.54 -8.46 -21.65
C ASP A 336 -2.26 -9.17 -22.80
N ALA A 337 -3.08 -8.45 -23.57
CA ALA A 337 -3.74 -8.95 -24.78
C ALA A 337 -2.75 -9.33 -25.91
N LYS A 338 -1.55 -8.74 -25.93
CA LYS A 338 -0.47 -9.05 -26.88
C LYS A 338 0.62 -9.94 -26.27
N GLY A 339 0.36 -10.55 -25.12
CA GLY A 339 1.23 -11.53 -24.50
C GLY A 339 1.00 -12.94 -25.04
N TRP A 340 1.93 -13.83 -24.72
CA TRP A 340 1.75 -15.27 -24.94
C TRP A 340 0.60 -15.87 -24.12
N LYS A 341 0.19 -15.17 -23.06
CA LYS A 341 -0.93 -15.52 -22.17
C LYS A 341 -2.28 -15.53 -22.88
N THR A 342 -2.46 -14.73 -23.94
CA THR A 342 -3.70 -14.66 -24.73
C THR A 342 -4.00 -15.98 -25.42
N ILE A 343 -2.97 -16.64 -26.01
CA ILE A 343 -3.14 -17.96 -26.64
C ILE A 343 -3.59 -19.00 -25.61
N GLN A 344 -3.13 -18.85 -24.36
CA GLN A 344 -3.48 -19.72 -23.25
C GLN A 344 -4.75 -19.29 -22.51
N GLN A 345 -5.47 -18.27 -23.01
CA GLN A 345 -6.65 -17.69 -22.37
C GLN A 345 -6.41 -17.28 -20.91
N SER A 346 -5.19 -16.85 -20.60
CA SER A 346 -4.72 -16.45 -19.27
C SER A 346 -4.51 -14.94 -19.14
N ASP A 347 -5.04 -14.16 -20.07
CA ASP A 347 -5.04 -12.70 -20.00
C ASP A 347 -6.18 -12.17 -19.10
N MET A 348 -6.04 -10.92 -18.64
CA MET A 348 -6.97 -10.30 -17.70
C MET A 348 -8.40 -10.20 -18.24
N ARG A 349 -8.57 -10.06 -19.56
CA ARG A 349 -9.92 -9.96 -20.16
C ARG A 349 -10.55 -11.35 -20.34
N SER A 350 -9.76 -12.39 -20.57
CA SER A 350 -10.22 -13.78 -20.72
C SER A 350 -10.45 -14.52 -19.40
N LEU A 351 -9.71 -14.19 -18.33
CA LEU A 351 -9.83 -14.82 -17.00
C LEU A 351 -11.05 -14.34 -16.19
N SER A 352 -12.24 -14.41 -16.80
CA SER A 352 -13.48 -13.91 -16.21
C SER A 352 -13.32 -12.45 -15.76
N ARG A 353 -12.84 -11.60 -16.68
CA ARG A 353 -12.66 -10.15 -16.46
C ARG A 353 -11.87 -9.83 -15.18
N GLU A 354 -10.74 -10.50 -15.00
CA GLU A 354 -9.82 -10.24 -13.88
C GLU A 354 -9.38 -8.77 -13.83
N ASP A 355 -9.38 -8.07 -14.98
CA ASP A 355 -9.17 -6.62 -15.03
C ASP A 355 -10.06 -5.84 -14.04
N LEU A 356 -11.31 -6.27 -13.87
CA LEU A 356 -12.27 -5.62 -12.97
C LEU A 356 -11.93 -5.78 -11.49
N GLN A 357 -11.13 -6.79 -11.13
CA GLN A 357 -10.72 -7.04 -9.74
C GLN A 357 -9.83 -5.90 -9.20
N TYR A 358 -8.98 -5.35 -10.06
CA TYR A 358 -7.97 -4.35 -9.68
C TYR A 358 -8.42 -2.91 -10.00
N LEU A 359 -9.39 -2.76 -10.89
CA LEU A 359 -9.84 -1.47 -11.39
C LEU A 359 -10.24 -0.47 -10.28
N PRO A 360 -11.03 -0.84 -9.24
CA PRO A 360 -11.37 0.10 -8.19
C PRO A 360 -10.15 0.63 -7.43
N GLY A 361 -9.18 -0.25 -7.15
CA GLY A 361 -7.93 0.13 -6.50
C GLY A 361 -7.14 1.15 -7.32
N LEU A 362 -6.97 0.88 -8.61
CA LEU A 362 -6.27 1.76 -9.53
C LEU A 362 -6.98 3.12 -9.72
N LEU A 363 -8.30 3.12 -9.93
CA LEU A 363 -9.07 4.35 -10.15
C LEU A 363 -9.25 5.19 -8.87
N SER A 364 -9.26 4.54 -7.71
CA SER A 364 -9.31 5.26 -6.43
C SER A 364 -8.08 6.12 -6.19
N LYS A 365 -7.02 5.94 -6.99
CA LYS A 365 -5.69 6.51 -6.77
C LYS A 365 -5.31 6.25 -5.31
N SER A 366 -5.34 4.98 -4.93
CA SER A 366 -4.91 4.55 -3.59
C SER A 366 -3.42 4.23 -3.64
N ASN A 367 -2.69 4.62 -2.59
CA ASN A 367 -1.28 4.25 -2.41
C ASN A 367 -1.11 2.73 -2.26
N GLN A 368 -2.21 2.02 -1.98
CA GLN A 368 -2.22 0.57 -1.90
C GLN A 368 -2.12 -0.12 -3.26
N TYR A 369 -2.27 0.58 -4.40
CA TYR A 369 -2.18 -0.02 -5.73
C TYR A 369 -1.16 0.73 -6.57
N HIS A 370 -0.07 0.06 -6.93
CA HIS A 370 0.99 0.66 -7.72
C HIS A 370 1.19 -0.12 -9.03
N LEU A 371 1.01 0.57 -10.15
CA LEU A 371 1.16 0.04 -11.50
C LEU A 371 2.39 0.67 -12.14
N ALA A 372 3.24 -0.17 -12.71
CA ALA A 372 4.37 0.23 -13.55
C ALA A 372 4.14 -0.28 -14.98
N VAL A 373 4.47 0.54 -15.97
CA VAL A 373 4.47 0.18 -17.40
C VAL A 373 5.77 0.60 -18.03
N THR A 374 6.43 -0.32 -18.73
CA THR A 374 7.69 -0.06 -19.43
C THR A 374 7.46 0.03 -20.92
N TYR A 375 8.08 1.05 -21.52
CA TYR A 375 8.03 1.39 -22.93
C TYR A 375 9.41 1.26 -23.56
N ASP A 376 9.47 0.94 -24.84
CA ASP A 376 10.70 1.03 -25.61
C ASP A 376 10.96 2.47 -26.09
N ASP A 377 12.08 2.69 -26.79
CA ASP A 377 12.49 4.01 -27.31
C ASP A 377 11.47 4.66 -28.26
N ASN A 378 10.62 3.85 -28.89
CA ASN A 378 9.57 4.34 -29.78
C ASN A 378 8.28 4.70 -29.01
N GLY A 379 8.29 4.58 -27.68
CA GLY A 379 7.12 4.79 -26.84
C GLY A 379 6.11 3.65 -26.90
N THR A 380 6.50 2.45 -27.36
CA THR A 380 5.60 1.30 -27.42
C THR A 380 5.58 0.56 -26.08
N PRO A 381 4.40 0.37 -25.44
CA PRO A 381 4.31 -0.37 -24.19
C PRO A 381 4.60 -1.86 -24.41
N GLY A 382 5.51 -2.42 -23.60
CA GLY A 382 5.99 -3.80 -23.76
C GLY A 382 5.96 -4.65 -22.50
N ALA A 383 5.91 -4.05 -21.31
CA ALA A 383 5.81 -4.77 -20.05
C ALA A 383 5.07 -3.97 -18.99
N TRP A 384 4.49 -4.66 -18.02
CA TRP A 384 3.80 -4.03 -16.90
C TRP A 384 3.89 -4.88 -15.64
N SER A 385 3.71 -4.23 -14.49
CA SER A 385 3.72 -4.85 -13.17
C SER A 385 2.74 -4.13 -12.25
N LEU A 386 1.93 -4.88 -11.51
CA LEU A 386 0.97 -4.38 -10.53
C LEU A 386 1.28 -4.95 -9.15
N MET A 387 1.42 -4.04 -8.19
CA MET A 387 1.75 -4.32 -6.79
C MET A 387 0.62 -3.80 -5.90
N ILE A 388 0.27 -4.55 -4.85
CA ILE A 388 -0.75 -4.16 -3.87
C ILE A 388 -0.15 -4.12 -2.47
N ASN A 389 -0.32 -3.02 -1.74
CA ASN A 389 0.12 -2.90 -0.35
C ASN A 389 -0.99 -3.37 0.61
N ASN A 390 -0.61 -4.03 1.70
CA ASN A 390 -1.56 -4.42 2.74
C ASN A 390 -1.89 -3.33 3.77
N GLY A 391 -1.37 -2.11 3.60
CA GLY A 391 -1.47 -0.99 4.54
C GLY A 391 -0.48 -1.05 5.70
N ALA A 392 0.39 -2.08 5.75
CA ALA A 392 1.39 -2.30 6.80
C ALA A 392 2.81 -2.41 6.25
N GLY A 393 3.02 -1.97 5.01
CA GLY A 393 4.34 -1.94 4.39
C GLY A 393 4.81 -3.28 3.83
N GLN A 394 3.91 -4.24 3.64
CA GLN A 394 4.18 -5.41 2.82
C GLN A 394 3.46 -5.26 1.48
N TRP A 395 4.23 -5.42 0.42
CA TRP A 395 3.75 -5.40 -0.96
C TRP A 395 3.45 -6.81 -1.44
N TYR A 396 2.50 -6.94 -2.35
CA TYR A 396 2.10 -8.19 -2.99
C TYR A 396 2.18 -8.01 -4.50
N ALA A 397 2.98 -8.83 -5.18
CA ALA A 397 3.06 -8.83 -6.64
C ALA A 397 1.83 -9.51 -7.25
N ALA A 398 0.74 -8.75 -7.35
CA ALA A 398 -0.54 -9.23 -7.86
C ALA A 398 -0.44 -9.73 -9.30
N LYS A 399 0.21 -8.97 -10.19
CA LYS A 399 0.37 -9.39 -11.58
C LYS A 399 1.59 -8.77 -12.26
N TRP A 400 2.16 -9.53 -13.18
CA TRP A 400 3.28 -9.11 -14.02
C TRP A 400 3.12 -9.73 -15.41
N GLY A 401 3.34 -8.92 -16.44
CA GLY A 401 3.05 -9.28 -17.81
C GLY A 401 3.97 -8.60 -18.81
N CYS A 402 4.11 -9.22 -19.98
CA CYS A 402 4.99 -8.75 -21.03
C CYS A 402 4.45 -9.21 -22.39
N SER A 403 4.47 -8.32 -23.38
CA SER A 403 4.11 -8.65 -24.76
C SER A 403 5.22 -9.49 -25.40
N TYR A 404 4.97 -10.08 -26.56
CA TYR A 404 6.01 -10.78 -27.32
C TYR A 404 7.25 -9.91 -27.57
N LEU A 405 7.04 -8.69 -28.09
CA LEU A 405 8.11 -7.71 -28.32
C LEU A 405 8.83 -7.33 -27.01
N GLY A 406 8.07 -7.13 -25.93
CA GLY A 406 8.66 -6.82 -24.64
C GLY A 406 9.55 -7.95 -24.12
N ARG A 407 9.21 -9.21 -24.42
CA ARG A 407 10.01 -10.38 -24.04
C ARG A 407 11.34 -10.41 -24.77
N GLU A 408 11.33 -10.11 -26.08
CA GLU A 408 12.54 -10.02 -26.91
C GLU A 408 13.50 -8.94 -26.38
N LYS A 409 12.94 -7.80 -25.95
CA LYS A 409 13.68 -6.65 -25.38
C LYS A 409 13.92 -6.74 -23.87
N LEU A 410 13.57 -7.86 -23.22
CA LEU A 410 13.67 -8.05 -21.76
C LEU A 410 13.00 -6.96 -20.91
N MET A 411 11.99 -6.28 -21.46
CA MET A 411 11.30 -5.16 -20.80
C MET A 411 10.61 -5.60 -19.51
N GLY A 412 10.17 -6.86 -19.42
CA GLY A 412 9.59 -7.40 -18.18
C GLY A 412 10.53 -7.30 -16.98
N ILE A 413 11.82 -7.59 -17.18
CA ILE A 413 12.83 -7.57 -16.13
C ILE A 413 13.10 -6.13 -15.70
N ASN A 414 13.28 -5.22 -16.67
CA ASN A 414 13.45 -3.80 -16.39
C ASN A 414 12.24 -3.23 -15.63
N CYS A 415 11.03 -3.60 -16.06
CA CYS A 415 9.78 -3.17 -15.43
C CYS A 415 9.73 -3.59 -13.97
N LEU A 416 9.97 -4.88 -13.67
CA LEU A 416 9.93 -5.37 -12.30
C LEU A 416 10.99 -4.70 -11.43
N ILE A 417 12.27 -4.69 -11.85
CA ILE A 417 13.34 -4.10 -11.02
C ILE A 417 13.11 -2.61 -10.77
N SER A 418 12.74 -1.83 -11.80
CA SER A 418 12.46 -0.40 -11.61
C SER A 418 11.27 -0.18 -10.67
N HIS A 419 10.25 -1.05 -10.76
CA HIS A 419 9.11 -1.01 -9.87
C HIS A 419 9.53 -1.31 -8.41
N LEU A 420 10.34 -2.33 -8.17
CA LEU A 420 10.85 -2.64 -6.83
C LEU A 420 11.73 -1.52 -6.27
N GLU A 421 12.57 -0.90 -7.10
CA GLU A 421 13.38 0.26 -6.72
C GLU A 421 12.51 1.46 -6.33
N THR A 422 11.39 1.66 -7.00
CA THR A 422 10.42 2.73 -6.69
C THR A 422 9.70 2.46 -5.37
N LEU A 423 9.37 1.19 -5.07
CA LEU A 423 8.68 0.80 -3.83
C LEU A 423 9.63 0.66 -2.61
N TYR A 424 10.94 0.68 -2.84
CA TYR A 424 11.94 0.46 -1.79
C TYR A 424 12.03 1.66 -0.84
N CYS A 425 11.97 1.36 0.46
CA CYS A 425 12.22 2.35 1.51
C CYS A 425 13.61 2.10 2.14
N PRO A 426 14.54 3.08 2.11
CA PRO A 426 15.88 2.93 2.71
C PRO A 426 15.92 2.62 4.21
N TYR A 427 14.81 2.75 4.93
CA TYR A 427 14.75 2.64 6.39
C TYR A 427 14.00 1.40 6.86
N THR A 428 12.96 1.01 6.12
CA THR A 428 12.17 -0.20 6.41
C THR A 428 12.49 -1.34 5.46
N GLY A 429 13.31 -1.09 4.44
CA GLY A 429 13.58 -2.01 3.35
C GLY A 429 12.38 -2.16 2.42
N LEU A 430 12.32 -3.31 1.75
CA LEU A 430 11.20 -3.75 0.93
C LEU A 430 10.85 -5.18 1.33
N GLN A 431 9.59 -5.39 1.73
CA GLN A 431 9.03 -6.73 1.91
C GLN A 431 8.01 -6.96 0.80
N LEU A 432 8.30 -7.93 -0.05
CA LEU A 432 7.46 -8.27 -1.19
C LEU A 432 7.09 -9.74 -1.17
N ASP A 433 5.79 -9.96 -1.26
CA ASP A 433 5.18 -11.25 -1.46
C ASP A 433 4.95 -11.50 -2.94
N LEU A 434 5.68 -12.46 -3.52
CA LEU A 434 5.49 -12.85 -4.91
C LEU A 434 4.33 -13.84 -5.00
N TRP A 435 3.12 -13.32 -4.72
CA TRP A 435 1.81 -13.98 -4.65
C TRP A 435 1.63 -15.17 -5.61
N GLY A 436 2.10 -15.03 -6.86
CA GLY A 436 2.01 -16.05 -7.90
C GLY A 436 2.62 -17.41 -7.53
N ARG A 437 2.05 -18.47 -8.12
CA ARG A 437 2.52 -19.86 -7.99
C ARG A 437 3.54 -20.20 -9.09
N GLU A 438 4.56 -20.98 -8.74
CA GLU A 438 5.46 -21.69 -9.67
C GLU A 438 6.04 -20.81 -10.80
N ASN A 439 6.69 -19.71 -10.44
CA ASN A 439 7.37 -18.84 -11.41
C ASN A 439 8.88 -18.87 -11.17
N GLU A 440 9.61 -19.56 -12.06
CA GLU A 440 11.07 -19.72 -11.99
C GLU A 440 11.81 -18.38 -11.89
N PHE A 441 11.27 -17.30 -12.44
CA PHE A 441 11.87 -15.98 -12.31
C PHE A 441 11.67 -15.40 -10.91
N TYR A 442 10.50 -15.60 -10.30
CA TYR A 442 10.25 -15.18 -8.91
C TYR A 442 11.11 -15.96 -7.92
N ASP A 443 11.32 -17.25 -8.16
CA ASP A 443 12.23 -18.07 -7.34
C ASP A 443 13.68 -17.55 -7.41
N GLN A 444 14.09 -16.93 -8.52
CA GLN A 444 15.42 -16.30 -8.63
C GLN A 444 15.56 -14.99 -7.85
N LEU A 445 14.45 -14.36 -7.46
CA LEU A 445 14.44 -13.14 -6.65
C LEU A 445 14.34 -13.44 -5.16
N ALA A 446 13.72 -14.57 -4.83
CA ALA A 446 13.36 -14.94 -3.47
C ALA A 446 14.58 -15.11 -2.58
N ASN A 447 14.44 -14.68 -1.34
CA ASN A 447 15.36 -14.99 -0.25
C ASN A 447 14.65 -15.62 0.96
N GLU A 448 13.33 -15.65 0.93
CA GLU A 448 12.47 -16.34 1.88
C GLU A 448 11.30 -17.00 1.15
N TYR A 449 10.56 -17.86 1.86
CA TYR A 449 9.39 -18.54 1.31
C TYR A 449 8.31 -18.66 2.38
N ILE A 450 7.05 -18.57 1.94
CA ILE A 450 5.87 -18.85 2.75
C ILE A 450 5.11 -20.04 2.15
N GLU A 451 4.80 -21.05 2.97
CA GLU A 451 3.97 -22.17 2.51
C GLU A 451 2.54 -21.70 2.29
N ARG A 452 2.02 -21.96 1.08
CA ARG A 452 0.64 -21.69 0.69
C ARG A 452 -0.06 -22.93 0.22
N LEU A 453 -1.37 -22.95 0.39
CA LEU A 453 -2.21 -24.04 -0.04
C LEU A 453 -3.59 -23.59 -0.51
N HIS A 454 -4.24 -24.51 -1.21
CA HIS A 454 -5.67 -24.46 -1.48
C HIS A 454 -6.35 -25.50 -0.61
N LEU A 455 -7.32 -25.06 0.20
CA LEU A 455 -8.08 -25.93 1.09
C LEU A 455 -9.50 -26.05 0.56
N ARG A 456 -9.95 -27.27 0.27
CA ARG A 456 -11.35 -27.51 -0.06
C ARG A 456 -12.05 -28.12 1.15
N ILE A 457 -13.24 -27.61 1.42
CA ILE A 457 -14.15 -28.18 2.42
C ILE A 457 -15.41 -28.62 1.71
N THR A 458 -15.87 -29.84 1.97
CA THR A 458 -17.08 -30.40 1.38
C THR A 458 -17.99 -31.00 2.46
N PRO A 459 -19.31 -31.09 2.18
CA PRO A 459 -20.28 -31.73 3.08
C PRO A 459 -19.88 -33.12 3.57
#